data_AF-A0A352L2R3-F1
#
_entry.id   AF-A0A352L2R3-F1
#
_cell.length_a   1.000
_cell.length_b   1.000
_cell.length_c   1.000
_cell.angle_alpha   90.00
_cell.angle_beta   90.00
_cell.angle_gamma   90.00
#
_symmetry.space_group_name_H-M   'P 1'
#
loop_
_entity.id
_entity.type
_entity.pdbx_description
1 polymer ?
#
loop_
_entity_poly.entity_id
_entity_poly.type
_entity_poly.pdbx_seq_one_letter_code
_entity_poly.pdbx_strand_id
1 'polypeptide(L)' 'KATLRKQAVQTEEVAAAVAFLLSPRSSGINAQGLVIDAGMGINYFDNQLLQGPGHT' A
#
# COMPACT_ATOMS: atom_id res chain seq x y z
N LYS A 1 9.37 -6.72 -3.70
CA LYS A 1 9.43 -7.65 -2.53
C LYS A 1 8.85 -7.06 -1.25
N ALA A 2 9.00 -5.75 -1.00
CA ALA A 2 8.61 -5.14 0.27
C ALA A 2 7.10 -5.07 0.51
N THR A 3 6.29 -4.91 -0.52
CA THR A 3 4.83 -4.98 -0.45
C THR A 3 4.35 -6.41 -0.14
N LEU A 4 3.21 -6.57 0.53
CA LEU A 4 2.65 -7.89 0.86
C LEU A 4 2.35 -8.74 -0.38
N ARG A 5 1.77 -8.13 -1.42
CA ARG A 5 1.50 -8.81 -2.71
C ARG A 5 2.70 -8.89 -3.65
N LYS A 6 3.91 -8.56 -3.16
CA LYS A 6 5.17 -8.55 -3.93
C LYS A 6 5.17 -7.72 -5.22
N GLN A 7 4.21 -6.81 -5.37
CA GLN A 7 4.03 -5.93 -6.51
C GLN A 7 3.90 -4.49 -6.03
N ALA A 8 4.54 -3.57 -6.74
CA ALA A 8 4.43 -2.15 -6.44
C ALA A 8 3.00 -1.65 -6.64
N VAL A 9 2.61 -0.66 -5.83
CA VAL A 9 1.40 0.12 -6.09
C VAL A 9 1.53 0.82 -7.44
N GLN A 10 0.46 0.81 -8.22
CA GLN A 10 0.32 1.50 -9.49
C GLN A 10 -0.45 2.80 -9.32
N THR A 11 -0.24 3.76 -10.23
CA THR A 11 -0.90 5.06 -10.20
C THR A 11 -2.43 4.92 -10.25
N GLU A 12 -2.94 3.95 -11.01
CA GLU A 12 -4.37 3.68 -11.17
C GLU A 12 -5.02 3.23 -9.86
N GLU A 13 -4.31 2.50 -9.01
CA GLU A 13 -4.82 2.06 -7.71
C GLU A 13 -5.04 3.26 -6.79
N VAL A 14 -4.09 4.20 -6.77
CA VAL A 14 -4.21 5.44 -6.00
C VAL A 14 -5.32 6.32 -6.58
N ALA A 15 -5.38 6.45 -7.92
CA ALA A 15 -6.41 7.23 -8.58
C ALA A 15 -7.83 6.71 -8.28
N ALA A 16 -8.02 5.39 -8.27
CA ALA A 16 -9.31 4.78 -7.94
C ALA A 16 -9.72 5.04 -6.49
N ALA A 17 -8.79 4.96 -5.54
CA ALA A 17 -9.05 5.28 -4.14
C ALA A 17 -9.44 6.75 -3.95
N VAL A 18 -8.73 7.67 -4.60
CA VAL A 18 -9.06 9.11 -4.58
C VAL A 18 -10.43 9.36 -5.21
N ALA A 19 -10.73 8.72 -6.36
CA ALA A 19 -12.04 8.84 -7.01
C ALA A 19 -13.18 8.34 -6.10
N PHE A 20 -12.95 7.28 -5.32
CA PHE A 20 -13.90 6.85 -4.30
C PHE A 20 -14.07 7.91 -3.20
N LEU A 21 -12.96 8.42 -2.66
CA LEU A 21 -12.95 9.41 -1.56
C LEU A 21 -13.59 10.77 -1.95
N LEU A 22 -13.59 11.12 -3.23
CA LEU A 22 -14.27 12.31 -3.76
C LEU A 22 -15.76 12.09 -4.06
N SER A 23 -16.24 10.85 -4.03
CA SER A 23 -17.63 10.53 -4.38
C SER A 23 -18.57 10.62 -3.16
N PRO A 24 -19.89 10.77 -3.34
CA PRO A 24 -20.85 10.76 -2.22
C PRO A 24 -20.79 9.50 -1.34
N ARG A 25 -20.23 8.40 -1.87
CA ARG A 25 -20.09 7.12 -1.18
C ARG A 25 -19.14 7.17 0.03
N SER A 26 -18.26 8.17 0.08
CA SER A 26 -17.33 8.39 1.19
C SER A 26 -17.74 9.55 2.10
N SER A 27 -18.98 10.06 2.01
CA SER A 27 -19.43 11.24 2.78
C SER A 27 -19.20 11.18 4.29
N GLY A 28 -19.16 9.97 4.87
CA GLY A 28 -18.85 9.76 6.29
C GLY A 28 -17.36 9.73 6.64
N ILE A 29 -16.45 9.70 5.67
CA ILE A 29 -15.00 9.57 5.88
C ILE A 29 -14.37 10.96 5.89
N ASN A 30 -14.01 11.45 7.07
CA ASN A 30 -13.43 12.78 7.26
C ASN A 30 -12.22 12.72 8.20
N ALA A 31 -11.26 13.64 7.99
CA ALA A 31 -10.06 13.80 8.81
C ALA A 31 -9.18 12.54 8.97
N GLN A 32 -9.25 11.60 8.02
CA GLN A 32 -8.45 10.37 8.04
C GLN A 32 -7.24 10.47 7.10
N GLY A 33 -6.13 9.85 7.50
CA GLY A 33 -5.04 9.50 6.60
C GLY A 33 -5.23 8.07 6.09
N LEU A 34 -5.18 7.87 4.77
CA LEU A 34 -5.23 6.55 4.16
C LEU A 34 -3.90 6.26 3.46
N VAL A 35 -3.19 5.22 3.89
CA VAL A 35 -1.95 4.78 3.27
C VAL A 35 -2.25 3.75 2.18
N ILE A 36 -1.78 4.01 0.96
CA ILE A 36 -1.98 3.15 -0.21
C ILE A 36 -0.59 2.74 -0.72
N ASP A 37 -0.01 1.72 -0.10
CA ASP A 37 1.39 1.33 -0.33
C ASP A 37 1.56 -0.18 -0.59
N ALA A 38 0.46 -0.87 -0.88
CA ALA A 38 0.40 -2.33 -1.02
C ALA A 38 0.98 -3.09 0.20
N GLY A 39 0.85 -2.52 1.40
CA GLY A 39 1.27 -3.10 2.66
C GLY A 39 2.78 -3.01 2.93
N MET A 40 3.49 -2.15 2.20
CA MET A 40 4.93 -1.96 2.36
C MET A 40 5.29 -1.53 3.79
N GLY A 41 4.58 -0.54 4.33
CA GLY A 41 4.82 0.05 5.64
C GLY A 41 4.43 -0.81 6.83
N ILE A 42 4.00 -2.05 6.62
CA ILE A 42 3.77 -3.04 7.69
C ILE A 42 4.56 -4.34 7.50
N ASN A 43 5.23 -4.52 6.36
CA ASN A 43 5.94 -5.76 6.04
C ASN A 43 7.41 -5.76 6.52
N TYR A 44 7.65 -5.20 7.72
CA TYR A 44 9.01 -4.97 8.24
C TYR A 44 9.83 -6.25 8.46
N PHE A 45 9.18 -7.36 8.80
CA PHE A 45 9.86 -8.63 9.13
C PHE A 45 9.81 -9.65 7.98
N ASP A 46 9.69 -9.17 6.75
CA ASP A 46 9.74 -10.04 5.60
C ASP A 46 11.11 -10.72 5.51
N ASN A 47 11.13 -12.03 5.68
CA ASN A 47 12.37 -12.81 5.75
C ASN A 47 13.23 -12.63 4.48
N GLN A 48 12.62 -12.39 3.31
CA GLN A 48 13.37 -12.15 2.07
C GLN A 48 13.95 -10.73 1.99
N LEU A 49 13.40 -9.76 2.71
CA LEU A 49 13.98 -8.43 2.85
C LEU A 49 15.12 -8.43 3.87
N LEU A 50 14.94 -9.16 4.98
CA LEU A 50 15.92 -9.25 6.07
C LEU A 50 17.22 -9.94 5.67
N GLN A 51 17.15 -10.96 4.79
CA GLN A 51 18.33 -11.73 4.38
C GLN A 51 19.27 -10.96 3.42
N GLY A 52 18.80 -9.89 2.77
CA GLY A 52 19.57 -9.12 1.79
C GLY A 52 20.02 -9.93 0.55
N PRO A 53 20.61 -9.29 -0.47
CA PRO A 53 21.22 -10.01 -1.58
C PRO A 53 22.54 -10.65 -1.12
N GLY A 54 22.58 -11.98 -0.98
CA GLY A 54 23.82 -12.72 -0.69
C GLY A 54 23.71 -13.92 0.24
N HIS A 55 22.54 -14.23 0.81
CA HIS A 55 22.33 -15.49 1.53
C HIS A 55 21.70 -16.52 0.59
N THR A 56 22.54 -17.39 0.03
CA THR A 56 22.17 -18.72 -0.47
C THR A 56 22.41 -19.75 0.61
#